data_AF-W4V781-F1
#
_entry.id   AF-W4V781-F1
#
_cell.length_a   1.000
_cell.length_b   1.000
_cell.length_c   1.000
_cell.angle_alpha   90.00
_cell.angle_beta   90.00
_cell.angle_gamma   90.00
#
_symmetry.space_group_name_H-M   'P 1'
#
loop_
_entity.id
_entity.type
_entity.pdbx_description
1 polymer ?
#
loop_
_entity_poly.entity_id
_entity_poly.type
_entity_poly.pdbx_seq_one_letter_code
_entity_poly.pdbx_strand_id
1 'polypeptide(L)' 'MLSLKLAEIEIIRSETDENPVLLLDDVMSELDSKRREFLLENIKDIQTFITCTDKDLFENRNFGDNLYIRVQAGRAYY' A
#
# COMPACT_ATOMS: atom_id res chain seq x y z
N MET A 1 -0.79 14.88 4.29
CA MET A 1 -0.65 14.25 2.96
C MET A 1 -1.41 12.94 2.88
N LEU A 2 -1.17 11.98 3.79
CA LEU A 2 -1.89 10.70 3.82
C LEU A 2 -3.42 10.83 3.80
N SER A 3 -3.97 11.74 4.61
CA SER A 3 -5.42 12.00 4.69
C SER A 3 -6.03 12.47 3.36
N LEU A 4 -5.27 13.21 2.54
CA LEU A 4 -5.72 13.63 1.21
C LEU A 4 -5.78 12.44 0.24
N LYS A 5 -4.82 11.51 0.33
CA LYS A 5 -4.83 10.29 -0.48
C LYS A 5 -5.99 9.37 -0.14
N LEU A 6 -6.33 9.25 1.14
CA LEU A 6 -7.50 8.49 1.58
C LEU A 6 -8.82 9.16 1.16
N ALA A 7 -8.92 10.49 1.25
CA ALA A 7 -10.08 11.22 0.76
C ALA A 7 -10.26 11.10 -0.76
N GLU A 8 -9.16 11.09 -1.52
CA GLU A 8 -9.18 10.88 -2.98
C GLU A 8 -9.76 9.50 -3.33
N ILE A 9 -9.38 8.45 -2.57
CA ILE A 9 -9.94 7.09 -2.73
C ILE A 9 -11.46 7.09 -2.49
N GLU A 10 -11.93 7.75 -1.41
CA GLU A 10 -13.37 7.81 -1.11
C GLU A 10 -14.16 8.51 -2.22
N ILE A 11 -13.63 9.62 -2.76
CA ILE A 11 -14.24 10.35 -3.87
C ILE A 11 -14.30 9.48 -5.12
N ILE A 12 -13.22 8.79 -5.48
CA ILE A 12 -13.20 7.90 -6.66
C ILE A 12 -14.26 6.80 -6.50
N ARG A 13 -14.33 6.17 -5.33
CA ARG A 13 -15.35 5.14 -5.03
C ARG A 13 -16.76 5.69 -5.16
N SER A 14 -17.03 6.89 -4.65
CA SER A 14 -18.37 7.48 -4.73
C SER A 14 -18.79 7.87 -6.15
N GLU A 15 -17.83 8.30 -6.99
CA GLU A 15 -18.12 8.73 -8.36
C GLU A 15 -18.18 7.57 -9.36
N THR A 16 -17.45 6.48 -9.11
CA THR A 16 -17.32 5.36 -10.05
C THR A 16 -18.05 4.08 -9.62
N ASP A 17 -18.42 3.97 -8.34
CA ASP A 17 -18.93 2.75 -7.70
C ASP A 17 -17.95 1.56 -7.77
N GLU A 18 -16.66 1.84 -8.01
CA GLU A 18 -15.57 0.86 -8.10
C GLU A 18 -14.47 1.14 -7.07
N ASN A 19 -13.80 0.08 -6.60
CA ASN A 19 -12.61 0.21 -5.76
C ASN A 19 -11.38 0.50 -6.64
N PRO A 20 -10.64 1.59 -6.41
CA PRO A 20 -9.45 1.87 -7.20
C PRO A 20 -8.31 0.90 -6.90
N VAL A 21 -7.34 0.80 -7.80
CA VAL A 21 -6.05 0.18 -7.52
C VAL A 21 -5.11 1.25 -6.98
N LEU A 22 -4.51 1.00 -5.81
CA LEU A 22 -3.60 1.93 -5.16
C LEU A 22 -2.15 1.58 -5.48
N LEU A 23 -1.38 2.58 -5.90
CA LEU A 23 0.07 2.47 -6.12
C LEU A 23 0.79 3.39 -5.12
N LEU A 24 1.62 2.81 -4.26
CA LEU A 24 2.41 3.53 -3.26
C LEU A 24 3.90 3.40 -3.59
N ASP A 25 4.53 4.52 -3.94
CA ASP A 25 5.96 4.56 -4.27
C ASP A 25 6.79 5.05 -3.09
N ASP A 26 7.57 4.16 -2.47
CA ASP A 26 8.47 4.36 -1.32
C ASP A 26 7.88 5.12 -0.11
N VAL A 27 6.55 5.30 -0.06
CA VAL A 27 5.84 6.03 0.99
C VAL A 27 6.10 5.44 2.37
N MET A 28 6.36 4.13 2.44
CA MET A 28 6.55 3.45 3.71
C MET A 28 7.82 3.89 4.45
N SER A 29 8.90 4.22 3.73
CA SER A 29 10.17 4.64 4.37
C SER A 29 10.05 6.00 5.06
N GLU A 30 9.13 6.86 4.61
CA GLU A 30 8.88 8.20 5.17
C GLU A 30 7.98 8.22 6.42
N LEU A 31 7.25 7.13 6.68
CA LEU A 31 6.28 7.06 7.77
C LEU A 31 6.88 6.43 9.02
N ASP A 32 6.55 6.99 10.18
CA ASP A 32 6.74 6.32 11.47
C ASP A 32 5.80 5.11 11.62
N SER A 33 6.08 4.24 12.59
CA SER A 33 5.34 2.99 12.81
C SER A 33 3.83 3.20 13.01
N LYS A 34 3.42 4.27 13.72
CA LYS A 34 2.01 4.58 13.97
C LYS A 34 1.31 5.00 12.68
N ARG A 35 1.96 5.80 11.84
CA ARG A 35 1.41 6.22 10.54
C ARG A 35 1.36 5.08 9.53
N ARG A 36 2.35 4.18 9.53
CA ARG A 36 2.35 2.96 8.71
C ARG A 36 1.15 2.08 9.06
N GLU A 37 0.94 1.82 10.35
CA GLU A 37 -0.24 1.09 10.85
C GLU A 37 -1.54 1.72 10.35
N PHE A 38 -1.68 3.03 10.57
CA PHE A 38 -2.88 3.74 10.15
C PHE A 38 -3.12 3.64 8.64
N LEU A 39 -2.09 3.82 7.82
CA LEU A 39 -2.20 3.67 6.37
C LEU A 39 -2.67 2.26 5.99
N LEU A 40 -2.02 1.24 6.57
CA LEU A 40 -2.29 -0.15 6.26
C LEU A 40 -3.71 -0.58 6.64
N GLU A 41 -4.23 -0.13 7.79
CA GLU A 41 -5.61 -0.37 8.20
C GLU A 41 -6.63 0.25 7.22
N ASN A 42 -6.34 1.43 6.68
CA ASN A 42 -7.27 2.14 5.77
C ASN A 42 -7.29 1.59 4.34
N ILE A 43 -6.28 0.80 3.93
CA ILE A 43 -6.17 0.28 2.56
C ILE A 43 -6.44 -1.23 2.46
N LYS A 44 -6.88 -1.88 3.54
CA LYS A 44 -7.10 -3.34 3.60
C LYS A 44 -8.05 -3.86 2.51
N ASP A 45 -9.09 -3.09 2.18
CA ASP A 45 -10.12 -3.49 1.20
C ASP A 45 -9.81 -2.99 -0.22
N ILE A 46 -8.58 -2.55 -0.47
CA ILE A 46 -8.15 -1.92 -1.71
C ILE A 46 -6.97 -2.69 -2.26
N GLN A 47 -7.05 -3.12 -3.52
CA GLN A 47 -5.90 -3.73 -4.19
C GLN A 47 -4.75 -2.72 -4.23
N THR A 48 -3.65 -3.04 -3.56
CA THR A 48 -2.55 -2.10 -3.36
C THR A 48 -1.22 -2.72 -3.80
N PHE A 49 -0.45 -1.97 -4.60
CA PHE A 49 0.95 -2.24 -4.89
C PHE A 49 1.82 -1.26 -4.13
N ILE A 50 2.86 -1.76 -3.47
CA ILE A 50 3.75 -0.96 -2.63
C ILE A 50 5.19 -1.25 -3.06
N THR A 51 5.93 -0.20 -3.43
CA THR A 51 7.38 -0.29 -3.56
C THR A 51 8.01 0.01 -2.21
N CYS A 52 8.97 -0.82 -1.80
CA CYS A 52 9.72 -0.61 -0.56
C CYS A 52 11.08 -1.29 -0.67
N THR A 53 12.04 -0.79 0.10
CA THR A 53 13.38 -1.39 0.23
C THR A 53 13.50 -2.33 1.43
N ASP A 54 12.53 -2.28 2.35
CA ASP A 54 12.54 -3.04 3.60
C ASP A 54 11.32 -3.96 3.66
N LYS A 55 11.58 -5.28 3.69
CA LYS A 55 10.55 -6.31 3.72
C LYS A 55 9.96 -6.50 5.13
N ASP A 56 10.73 -6.18 6.18
CA ASP A 56 10.39 -6.43 7.59
C ASP A 56 9.14 -5.64 8.02
N LEU A 57 8.82 -4.58 7.27
CA LEU A 57 7.61 -3.79 7.40
C LEU A 57 6.32 -4.62 7.33
N PHE A 58 6.36 -5.76 6.64
CA PHE A 58 5.19 -6.58 6.35
C PHE A 58 5.30 -8.03 6.84
N GLU A 59 6.49 -8.50 7.26
CA GLU A 59 6.73 -9.90 7.67
C GLU A 59 5.91 -10.36 8.88
N ASN A 60 5.50 -9.42 9.76
CA ASN A 60 4.72 -9.73 10.96
C ASN A 60 3.21 -9.44 10.82
N ARG A 61 2.74 -9.12 9.62
CA ARG A 61 1.34 -8.75 9.39
C ARG A 61 0.65 -9.77 8.50
N ASN A 62 -0.35 -10.44 9.07
CA ASN A 62 -1.30 -11.26 8.31
C ASN A 62 -2.27 -10.35 7.53
N PHE A 63 -1.81 -9.73 6.45
CA PHE A 63 -2.73 -9.43 5.35
C PHE A 63 -2.79 -10.70 4.51
N GLY A 64 -3.98 -11.22 4.23
CA GLY A 64 -4.20 -12.57 3.68
C GLY A 64 -3.29 -12.95 2.50
N ASP A 65 -3.77 -12.74 1.26
CA ASP A 65 -3.06 -13.12 0.04
C ASP A 65 -2.05 -12.04 -0.38
N ASN A 66 -0.91 -11.97 0.31
CA ASN A 66 0.19 -11.08 -0.07
C ASN A 66 1.16 -11.75 -1.06
N LEU A 67 1.50 -11.04 -2.14
CA LEU A 67 2.57 -11.42 -3.05
C LEU A 67 3.78 -10.50 -2.86
N TYR A 68 4.91 -11.07 -2.44
CA TYR A 68 6.18 -10.34 -2.38
C TYR A 68 6.94 -10.51 -3.68
N ILE A 69 7.21 -9.40 -4.34
CA ILE A 69 8.00 -9.37 -5.59
C ILE A 69 9.32 -8.66 -5.31
N ARG A 70 10.43 -9.37 -5.48
CA ARG A 70 11.76 -8.78 -5.43
C ARG A 70 12.10 -8.22 -6.80
N VAL A 71 12.50 -6.96 -6.87
CA VAL A 71 12.99 -6.33 -8.11
C VAL A 71 14.51 -6.13 -8.01
N GLN A 72 15.26 -6.64 -8.99
CA GLN A 72 16.71 -6.49 -9.06
C GLN A 72 17.17 -6.35 -10.53
N ALA A 73 18.03 -5.37 -10.80
CA ALA A 73 18.57 -5.12 -12.15
C ALA A 73 17.49 -5.03 -13.25
N GLY A 74 16.37 -4.38 -12.95
CA GLY A 74 15.23 -4.22 -13.87
C GLY A 74 14.38 -5.48 -14.08
N ARG A 75 14.56 -6.53 -13.27
CA ARG A 75 13.81 -7.79 -13.35
C ARG A 75 13.04 -8.06 -12.06
N ALA A 76 11.81 -8.56 -12.19
CA ALA A 76 10.95 -8.96 -11.08
C ALA A 76 11.06 -10.48 -10.83
N TYR A 77 11.15 -10.87 -9.56
CA TYR A 77 11.23 -12.24 -9.07
C TYR A 77 10.14 -12.42 -8.01
N TYR A 78 9.35 -13.48 -8.12
CA TYR A 78 8.22 -13.79 -7.23
C TYR A 78 8.32 -15.22 -6.71
#